data_AF-A0A520FZB5-F1
#
_entry.id   AF-A0A520FZB5-F1
#
_cell.length_a   1.000
_cell.length_b   1.000
_cell.length_c   1.000
_cell.angle_alpha   90.00
_cell.angle_beta   90.00
_cell.angle_gamma   90.00
#
_symmetry.space_group_name_H-M   'P 1'
#
loop_
_entity.id
_entity.type
_entity.pdbx_description
1 polymer ?
#
loop_
_entity_poly.entity_id
_entity_poly.type
_entity_poly.pdbx_seq_one_letter_code
_entity_poly.pdbx_strand_id
1 'polypeptide(L)' 'MRLLLVEDDPMIGDTLREALRRQGFAADWVRDGQAADA' A
#
# COMPACT_ATOMS: atom_id res chain seq x y z
N MET A 1 -0.14 10.68 -8.24
CA MET A 1 -1.20 9.66 -8.45
C MET A 1 -1.39 8.88 -7.16
N ARG A 2 -2.58 8.33 -6.91
CA ARG A 2 -2.91 7.63 -5.67
C ARG A 2 -3.17 6.15 -5.95
N LEU A 3 -2.58 5.26 -5.16
CA LEU A 3 -2.61 3.81 -5.30
C LEU A 3 -3.26 3.17 -4.07
N LEU A 4 -3.92 2.04 -4.28
CA LEU A 4 -4.33 1.15 -3.20
C LEU A 4 -3.31 0.00 -3.14
N LEU A 5 -2.65 -0.14 -2.00
CA LEU A 5 -1.74 -1.23 -1.69
C LEU A 5 -2.50 -2.23 -0.82
N VAL A 6 -2.60 -3.48 -1.28
CA VAL A 6 -3.17 -4.59 -0.51
C VAL A 6 -2.04 -5.54 -0.20
N GLU A 7 -1.62 -5.60 1.06
CA GLU A 7 -0.50 -6.42 1.51
C GLU A 7 -0.72 -6.80 2.97
N ASP A 8 -0.73 -8.10 3.29
CA ASP A 8 -1.00 -8.63 4.62
C ASP A 8 0.25 -8.64 5.52
N ASP A 9 1.45 -8.78 4.93
CA ASP A 9 2.72 -8.71 5.65
C ASP A 9 3.14 -7.25 5.95
N PRO A 10 3.30 -6.87 7.24
CA PRO A 10 3.65 -5.49 7.59
C PRO A 10 5.03 -5.05 7.10
N MET A 11 6.01 -5.95 7.10
CA MET A 11 7.38 -5.66 6.70
C MET A 11 7.46 -5.39 5.18
N ILE A 12 6.72 -6.17 4.39
CA ILE A 12 6.62 -5.96 2.94
C ILE A 12 5.85 -4.66 2.66
N GLY A 13 4.71 -4.46 3.31
CA GLY A 13 3.87 -3.28 3.11
C GLY A 13 4.57 -1.96 3.42
N ASP A 14 5.33 -1.90 4.52
CA ASP A 14 6.12 -0.71 4.86
C ASP A 14 7.23 -0.44 3.83
N THR A 15 7.92 -1.49 3.39
CA THR A 15 8.98 -1.39 2.35
C THR A 15 8.42 -0.86 1.03
N LEU A 16 7.27 -1.37 0.59
CA LEU A 16 6.58 -0.93 -0.62
C LEU A 16 6.08 0.51 -0.48
N ARG A 17 5.47 0.86 0.66
CA ARG A 17 4.99 2.21 0.92
C ARG A 17 6.11 3.25 0.88
N GLU A 18 7.28 2.93 1.43
CA GLU A 18 8.45 3.80 1.34
C GLU A 18 8.92 3.97 -0.10
N ALA A 19 9.04 2.87 -0.85
CA ALA A 19 9.45 2.90 -2.25
C ALA A 19 8.49 3.72 -3.13
N LEU A 20 7.17 3.55 -2.96
CA LEU A 20 6.14 4.30 -3.67
C LEU A 20 6.18 5.79 -3.33
N ARG A 21 6.39 6.13 -2.05
CA ARG A 21 6.55 7.53 -1.62
C ARG A 21 7.75 8.20 -2.29
N ARG A 22 8.90 7.52 -2.38
CA ARG A 22 10.10 8.06 -3.06
C ARG A 22 9.87 8.30 -4.55
N GLN A 23 8.95 7.58 -5.17
CA GLN A 23 8.55 7.77 -6.57
C GLN A 23 7.44 8.83 -6.75
N GLY A 24 6.99 9.49 -5.67
CA GLY A 24 5.95 10.53 -5.74
C GLY A 24 4.52 10.01 -5.76
N PHE A 25 4.31 8.74 -5.40
CA PHE A 25 2.97 8.17 -5.23
C PHE A 25 2.49 8.30 -3.79
N ALA A 26 1.19 8.56 -3.63
CA ALA A 26 0.49 8.33 -2.39
C ALA A 26 -0.13 6.93 -2.43
N ALA A 27 0.04 6.13 -1.37
CA ALA A 27 -0.54 4.80 -1.27
C ALA A 27 -1.39 4.70 -0.01
N ASP A 28 -2.66 4.31 -0.18
CA ASP A 28 -3.50 3.83 0.92
C ASP A 28 -3.22 2.33 1.08
N TRP A 29 -2.88 1.90 2.29
CA TRP A 29 -2.49 0.52 2.54
C TRP A 29 -3.53 -0.17 3.40
N VAL A 30 -4.06 -1.27 2.86
CA VAL A 30 -4.95 -2.19 3.56
C VAL A 30 -4.30 -3.57 3.65
N ARG A 31 -4.63 -4.31 4.71
CA ARG A 31 -4.05 -5.63 4.99
C ARG A 31 -4.96 -6.80 4.64
N ASP A 32 -6.16 -6.49 4.18
CA ASP A 32 -7.18 -7.47 3.86
C ASP A 32 -7.81 -7.12 2.52
N GLY A 33 -8.10 -8.15 1.73
CA GLY A 33 -8.72 -8.01 0.42
C GLY A 33 -10.14 -7.47 0.51
N GLN A 34 -10.89 -7.77 1.58
CA GLN A 34 -12.23 -7.21 1.76
C GLN A 34 -12.18 -5.70 2.05
N ALA A 35 -11.14 -5.23 2.74
CA ALA A 35 -10.90 -3.80 2.91
C ALA A 35 -10.44 -3.10 1.62
N ALA A 36 -10.06 -3.85 0.58
CA ALA A 36 -9.68 -3.32 -0.72
C ALA A 36 -10.84 -3.19 -1.71
N ASP A 37 -11.95 -3.89 -1.45
CA ASP A 37 -13.13 -3.94 -2.31
C ASP A 37 -14.09 -2.81 -1.90
N ALA A 38 -13.91 -1.62 -2.50
CA ALA A 38 -14.72 -0.41 -2.27
C ALA A 38 -14.98 0.36 -3.57
#